data_AF-S4NUM6-F1
#
_entry.id   AF-S4NUM6-F1
#
_cell.length_a   1.000
_cell.length_b   1.000
_cell.length_c   1.000
_cell.angle_alpha   90.00
_cell.angle_beta   90.00
_cell.angle_gamma   90.00
#
_symmetry.space_group_name_H-M   'P 1'
#
loop_
_entity.id
_entity.type
_entity.pdbx_description
1 polymer ?
#
loop_
_entity_poly.entity_id
_entity_poly.type
_entity_poly.pdbx_seq_one_letter_code
_entity_poly.pdbx_strand_id
1 'polypeptide(L)'
;MRARLRDRIAASDPGLLRLTAGLRTVGAIALTLAVLALLRADVHLLVAGAMAAMVATFAIREKQLGAQAVTLALGLPVALASVSLGAVLNARLYAGDVFFVVLIFCAVYGRRFGDRGTALGLIGFQIYFLSLFVGAEVSALPTLCGAIALAFCSSALLRFAVVPATPTGVLLRLRLAFRARLAQLVSAQLDLLDAGPDDMDKALEAVRDGTARLHETAMMIQAQLEEGTPTSRRRGSCSAASRTPRSPPSGSACCC
;
A
#
# COMPACT_ATOMS: atom_id res chain seq x y z
N MET A 1 -11.21 11.54 -29.92
CA MET A 1 -9.80 11.35 -29.50
C MET A 1 -9.62 11.20 -27.98
N ARG A 2 -10.24 12.05 -27.14
CA ARG A 2 -10.19 11.94 -25.67
C ARG A 2 -10.71 10.59 -25.11
N ALA A 3 -11.72 9.98 -25.73
CA ALA A 3 -12.25 8.67 -25.31
C ALA A 3 -11.22 7.53 -25.51
N ARG A 4 -10.53 7.49 -26.65
CA ARG A 4 -9.52 6.45 -26.95
C ARG A 4 -8.27 6.53 -26.07
N LEU A 5 -7.82 7.75 -25.70
CA LEU A 5 -6.73 7.90 -24.72
C LEU A 5 -7.17 7.40 -23.34
N ARG A 6 -8.40 7.71 -22.95
CA ARG A 6 -8.98 7.31 -21.66
C ARG A 6 -9.17 5.78 -21.60
N ASP A 7 -9.54 5.15 -22.70
CA ASP A 7 -9.62 3.69 -22.83
C ASP A 7 -8.25 3.01 -22.82
N ARG A 8 -7.22 3.60 -23.45
CA ARG A 8 -5.83 3.08 -23.36
C ARG A 8 -5.26 3.19 -21.95
N ILE A 9 -5.50 4.31 -21.28
CA ILE A 9 -5.08 4.52 -19.88
C ILE A 9 -5.85 3.59 -18.93
N ALA A 10 -7.12 3.32 -19.20
CA ALA A 10 -7.92 2.36 -18.44
C ALA A 10 -7.58 0.89 -18.74
N ALA A 11 -7.01 0.60 -19.92
CA ALA A 11 -6.56 -0.73 -20.31
C ALA A 11 -5.19 -1.10 -19.71
N SER A 12 -4.29 -0.13 -19.51
CA SER A 12 -2.95 -0.39 -18.96
C SER A 12 -2.89 -0.50 -17.44
N ASP A 13 -3.82 0.11 -16.68
CA ASP A 13 -3.87 -0.04 -15.23
C ASP A 13 -5.33 0.00 -14.71
N PRO A 14 -5.86 -1.11 -14.16
CA PRO A 14 -7.20 -1.15 -13.62
C PRO A 14 -7.31 -0.21 -12.41
N GLY A 15 -7.89 0.97 -12.64
CA GLY A 15 -8.30 1.91 -11.59
C GLY A 15 -7.33 3.06 -11.26
N LEU A 16 -6.33 3.37 -12.11
CA LEU A 16 -5.33 4.42 -11.85
C LEU A 16 -4.51 4.21 -10.56
N LEU A 17 -4.60 3.06 -9.89
CA LEU A 17 -4.02 2.85 -8.56
C LEU A 17 -2.49 2.95 -8.59
N ARG A 18 -1.86 2.36 -9.60
CA ARG A 18 -0.40 2.43 -9.81
C ARG A 18 0.06 3.83 -10.19
N LEU A 19 -0.64 4.49 -11.11
CA LEU A 19 -0.37 5.89 -11.48
C LEU A 19 -0.50 6.83 -10.27
N THR A 20 -1.51 6.62 -9.44
CA THR A 20 -1.76 7.42 -8.23
C THR A 20 -0.68 7.17 -7.18
N ALA A 21 -0.24 5.91 -7.01
CA ALA A 21 0.88 5.57 -6.13
C ALA A 21 2.19 6.22 -6.61
N GLY A 22 2.48 6.14 -7.91
CA GLY A 22 3.65 6.78 -8.52
C GLY A 22 3.60 8.31 -8.44
N LEU A 23 2.42 8.91 -8.64
CA LEU A 23 2.26 10.36 -8.53
C LEU A 23 2.46 10.85 -7.08
N ARG A 24 2.05 10.06 -6.08
CA ARG A 24 2.35 10.37 -4.68
C ARG A 24 3.84 10.31 -4.38
N THR A 25 4.55 9.27 -4.84
CA THR A 25 6.00 9.17 -4.61
C THR A 25 6.75 10.30 -5.29
N VAL A 26 6.45 10.56 -6.56
CA VAL A 26 7.10 11.63 -7.34
C VAL A 26 6.74 13.00 -6.76
N GLY A 27 5.48 13.21 -6.40
CA GLY A 27 5.01 14.45 -5.78
C GLY A 27 5.68 14.73 -4.43
N ALA A 28 5.84 13.72 -3.57
CA ALA A 28 6.52 13.87 -2.28
C ALA A 28 7.99 14.21 -2.44
N ILE A 29 8.69 13.53 -3.34
CA ILE A 29 10.10 13.80 -3.63
C ILE A 29 10.25 15.21 -4.23
N ALA A 30 9.45 15.54 -5.25
CA ALA A 30 9.50 16.83 -5.92
C ALA A 30 9.18 17.99 -4.97
N LEU A 31 8.17 17.85 -4.10
CA LEU A 31 7.83 18.87 -3.11
C LEU A 31 8.95 19.06 -2.09
N THR A 32 9.54 17.97 -1.60
CA THR A 32 10.67 18.03 -0.65
C THR A 32 11.86 18.75 -1.27
N LEU A 33 12.23 18.35 -2.49
CA LEU A 33 13.33 18.96 -3.23
C LEU A 33 13.05 20.43 -3.57
N ALA A 34 11.83 20.77 -3.98
CA ALA A 34 11.45 22.14 -4.30
C ALA A 34 11.60 23.05 -3.07
N VAL A 35 11.11 22.60 -1.91
CA VAL A 35 11.24 23.37 -0.67
C VAL A 35 12.72 23.50 -0.26
N LEU A 36 13.49 22.40 -0.24
CA LEU A 36 14.92 22.44 0.10
C LEU A 36 15.74 23.31 -0.86
N ALA A 37 15.44 23.27 -2.16
CA ALA A 37 16.08 24.12 -3.16
C ALA A 37 15.75 25.60 -2.94
N LEU A 38 14.51 25.92 -2.54
CA LEU A 38 14.10 27.29 -2.21
C LEU A 38 14.84 27.83 -0.98
N LEU A 39 15.12 26.95 -0.01
CA LEU A 39 15.97 27.22 1.16
C LEU A 39 17.47 27.29 0.83
N ARG A 40 17.86 27.11 -0.44
CA ARG A 40 19.26 27.00 -0.89
C ARG A 40 20.08 25.99 -0.09
N ALA A 41 19.46 24.87 0.24
CA ALA A 41 20.12 23.79 0.95
C ALA A 41 21.26 23.18 0.11
N ASP A 42 22.28 22.68 0.80
CA ASP A 42 23.39 21.96 0.18
C ASP A 42 22.90 20.68 -0.54
N VAL A 43 23.68 20.20 -1.51
CA VAL A 43 23.44 18.94 -2.22
C VAL A 43 23.26 17.77 -1.25
N HIS A 44 24.01 17.74 -0.15
CA HIS A 44 23.89 16.69 0.88
C HIS A 44 22.47 16.66 1.48
N LEU A 45 21.88 17.83 1.76
CA LEU A 45 20.52 17.93 2.28
C LEU A 45 19.46 17.55 1.23
N LEU A 46 19.68 17.91 -0.03
CA LEU A 46 18.79 17.54 -1.13
C LEU A 46 18.72 16.02 -1.29
N VAL A 47 19.88 15.34 -1.28
CA VAL A 47 19.95 13.87 -1.34
C VAL A 47 19.30 13.25 -0.12
N ALA A 48 19.59 13.76 1.08
CA ALA A 48 18.98 13.27 2.32
C ALA A 48 17.46 13.41 2.32
N GLY A 49 16.94 14.58 1.94
CA GLY A 49 15.51 14.84 1.84
C GLY A 49 14.82 13.95 0.80
N ALA A 50 15.41 13.78 -0.38
CA ALA A 50 14.85 12.93 -1.43
C ALA A 50 14.78 11.45 -1.00
N MET A 51 15.86 10.93 -0.41
CA MET A 51 15.90 9.56 0.10
C MET A 51 14.92 9.37 1.26
N ALA A 52 14.84 10.32 2.20
CA ALA A 52 13.85 10.28 3.28
C ALA A 52 12.41 10.28 2.74
N ALA A 53 12.11 11.10 1.73
CA ALA A 53 10.78 11.15 1.11
C ALA A 53 10.42 9.84 0.41
N MET A 54 11.40 9.24 -0.27
CA MET A 54 11.28 7.92 -0.89
C MET A 54 10.97 6.85 0.17
N VAL A 55 11.75 6.79 1.25
CA VAL A 55 11.56 5.84 2.37
C VAL A 55 10.20 6.00 3.02
N ALA A 56 9.82 7.25 3.37
CA ALA A 56 8.52 7.53 3.99
C ALA A 56 7.35 7.08 3.10
N THR A 57 7.50 7.18 1.77
CA THR A 57 6.43 6.78 0.86
C THR A 57 6.37 5.26 0.66
N PHE A 58 7.52 4.58 0.55
CA PHE A 58 7.61 3.12 0.32
C PHE A 58 7.41 2.26 1.57
N ALA A 59 7.82 2.75 2.75
CA ALA A 59 7.69 1.99 3.99
C ALA A 59 6.23 1.82 4.41
N ILE A 60 5.38 2.80 4.10
CA ILE A 60 3.97 2.79 4.47
C ILE A 60 3.19 1.97 3.45
N ARG A 61 3.08 0.67 3.75
CA ARG A 61 2.32 -0.32 2.97
C ARG A 61 0.92 -0.59 3.52
N GLU A 62 0.63 -0.08 4.72
CA GLU A 62 -0.63 -0.28 5.40
C GLU A 62 -1.80 0.25 4.56
N LYS A 63 -2.93 -0.44 4.58
CA LYS A 63 -4.08 -0.11 3.73
C LYS A 63 -5.10 0.83 4.39
N GLN A 64 -5.11 0.90 5.73
CA GLN A 64 -6.03 1.74 6.50
C GLN A 64 -5.42 3.12 6.80
N LEU A 65 -6.14 4.19 6.50
CA LEU A 65 -5.68 5.57 6.71
C LEU A 65 -5.31 5.88 8.17
N GLY A 66 -6.06 5.35 9.15
CA GLY A 66 -5.77 5.55 10.56
C GLY A 66 -4.49 4.85 11.01
N ALA A 67 -4.26 3.62 10.53
CA ALA A 67 -3.01 2.91 10.80
C ALA A 67 -1.82 3.64 10.16
N GLN A 68 -1.97 4.06 8.89
CA GLN A 68 -0.92 4.80 8.16
C GLN A 68 -0.52 6.10 8.88
N ALA A 69 -1.51 6.85 9.39
CA ALA A 69 -1.24 8.08 10.13
C ALA A 69 -0.45 7.81 11.41
N VAL A 70 -0.80 6.74 12.14
CA VAL A 70 -0.06 6.32 13.34
C VAL A 70 1.35 5.87 12.98
N THR A 71 1.54 5.09 11.91
CA THR A 71 2.87 4.63 11.50
C THR A 71 3.73 5.77 10.95
N LEU A 72 3.16 6.75 10.26
CA LEU A 72 3.89 7.93 9.83
C LEU A 72 4.28 8.81 11.04
N ALA A 73 3.36 8.96 12.01
CA ALA A 73 3.61 9.68 13.25
C ALA A 73 4.65 8.99 14.15
N LEU A 74 4.68 7.66 14.19
CA LEU A 74 5.71 6.87 14.88
C LEU A 74 7.00 6.73 14.07
N GLY A 75 6.91 6.77 12.74
CA GLY A 75 8.04 6.67 11.83
C GLY A 75 8.95 7.88 11.91
N LEU A 76 8.39 9.07 12.10
CA LEU A 76 9.16 10.31 12.28
C LEU A 76 10.10 10.26 13.50
N PRO A 77 9.66 9.97 14.74
CA PRO A 77 10.56 9.88 15.89
C PRO A 77 11.54 8.72 15.75
N VAL A 78 11.16 7.61 15.12
CA VAL A 78 12.10 6.50 14.81
C VAL A 78 13.18 6.95 13.83
N ALA A 79 12.83 7.72 12.79
CA ALA A 79 13.78 8.28 11.85
C ALA A 79 14.73 9.27 12.52
N LEU A 80 14.19 10.18 13.35
CA LEU A 80 14.99 11.15 14.11
C LEU A 80 15.92 10.47 15.13
N ALA A 81 15.45 9.43 15.82
CA ALA A 81 16.30 8.63 16.69
C ALA A 81 17.41 7.95 15.89
N SER A 82 17.08 7.35 14.73
CA SER A 82 18.03 6.62 13.89
C SER A 82 19.12 7.53 13.32
N VAL A 83 18.78 8.74 12.85
CA VAL A 83 19.78 9.71 12.36
C VAL A 83 20.63 10.27 13.51
N SER A 84 20.03 10.48 14.69
CA SER A 84 20.78 10.94 15.87
C SER A 84 21.80 9.90 16.32
N LEU A 85 21.39 8.62 16.35
CA LEU A 85 22.29 7.49 16.61
C LEU A 85 23.38 7.40 15.54
N GLY A 86 23.03 7.52 14.26
CA GLY A 86 23.99 7.53 13.16
C GLY A 86 25.05 8.63 13.29
N ALA A 87 24.64 9.85 13.64
CA ALA A 87 25.56 10.98 13.81
C ALA A 87 26.51 10.81 15.02
N VAL A 88 26.02 10.26 16.13
CA VAL A 88 26.86 10.00 17.32
C VAL A 88 27.82 8.83 17.09
N LEU A 89 27.37 7.78 16.40
CA LEU A 89 28.17 6.57 16.15
C LEU A 89 29.16 6.74 14.98
N ASN A 90 28.99 7.76 14.13
CA ASN A 90 29.94 8.09 13.06
C ASN A 90 31.37 8.27 13.61
N ALA A 91 31.52 8.87 14.80
CA ALA A 91 32.82 9.05 15.46
C ALA A 91 33.46 7.76 16.00
N ARG A 92 32.74 6.62 16.05
CA ARG A 92 33.23 5.33 16.57
C ARG A 92 32.81 4.17 15.67
N LEU A 93 33.60 3.93 14.61
CA LEU A 93 33.37 2.89 13.59
C LEU A 93 32.98 1.52 14.17
N TYR A 94 33.71 1.02 15.18
CA TYR A 94 33.43 -0.29 15.80
C TYR A 94 32.09 -0.35 16.57
N ALA A 95 31.67 0.75 17.20
CA ALA A 95 30.38 0.81 17.87
C ALA A 95 29.23 0.89 16.85
N GLY A 96 29.48 1.56 15.72
CA GLY A 96 28.61 1.61 14.55
C GLY A 96 28.22 0.23 14.01
N ASP A 97 29.20 -0.64 13.80
CA ASP A 97 28.98 -1.98 13.23
C ASP A 97 28.14 -2.88 14.14
N VAL A 98 28.44 -2.90 15.44
CA VAL A 98 27.66 -3.68 16.42
C VAL A 98 26.23 -3.16 16.50
N PHE A 99 26.05 -1.85 16.56
CA PHE A 99 24.72 -1.25 16.59
C PHE A 99 23.94 -1.52 15.30
N PHE A 100 24.60 -1.49 14.15
CA PHE A 100 23.99 -1.81 12.87
C PHE A 100 23.44 -3.24 12.85
N VAL A 101 24.20 -4.22 13.35
CA VAL A 101 23.73 -5.60 13.48
C VAL A 101 22.52 -5.68 14.41
N VAL A 102 22.57 -5.03 15.57
CA VAL A 102 21.42 -4.98 16.51
C VAL A 102 20.20 -4.34 15.85
N LEU A 103 20.38 -3.28 15.09
CA LEU A 103 19.31 -2.59 14.38
C LEU A 103 18.67 -3.48 13.33
N ILE A 104 19.46 -4.23 12.55
CA ILE A 104 18.95 -5.22 11.59
C ILE A 104 18.11 -6.27 12.33
N PHE A 105 18.60 -6.81 13.45
CA PHE A 105 17.84 -7.76 14.25
C PHE A 105 16.51 -7.16 14.75
N CYS A 106 16.53 -5.92 15.25
CA CYS A 106 15.32 -5.21 15.67
C CYS A 106 14.34 -4.99 14.50
N ALA A 107 14.84 -4.62 13.32
CA ALA A 107 14.03 -4.40 12.12
C ALA A 107 13.38 -5.70 11.64
N VAL A 108 14.14 -6.79 11.60
CA VAL A 108 13.64 -8.12 11.21
C VAL A 108 12.67 -8.67 12.26
N TYR A 109 12.98 -8.54 13.54
CA TYR A 109 12.09 -8.94 14.64
C TYR A 109 10.79 -8.13 14.64
N GLY A 110 10.88 -6.84 14.30
CA GLY A 110 9.74 -5.94 14.13
C GLY A 110 8.71 -6.46 13.12
N ARG A 111 9.14 -7.21 12.09
CA ARG A 111 8.24 -7.80 11.08
C ARG A 111 7.17 -8.72 11.69
N ARG A 112 7.40 -9.26 12.89
CA ARG A 112 6.41 -10.09 13.61
C ARG A 112 5.16 -9.32 14.02
N PHE A 113 5.24 -8.00 14.17
CA PHE A 113 4.11 -7.14 14.58
C PHE A 113 3.26 -6.68 13.38
N GLY A 114 3.34 -7.41 12.25
CA GLY A 114 2.59 -7.15 11.04
C GLY A 114 3.17 -6.01 10.19
N ASP A 115 2.30 -5.36 9.41
CA ASP A 115 2.68 -4.31 8.46
C ASP A 115 3.34 -3.10 9.16
N ARG A 116 2.87 -2.75 10.36
CA ARG A 116 3.39 -1.62 11.15
C ARG A 116 4.84 -1.80 11.57
N GLY A 117 5.14 -2.96 12.15
CA GLY A 117 6.50 -3.28 12.59
C GLY A 117 7.47 -3.43 11.42
N THR A 118 6.99 -3.96 10.28
CA THR A 118 7.76 -4.02 9.03
C THR A 118 8.08 -2.62 8.52
N ALA A 119 7.10 -1.70 8.52
CA ALA A 119 7.28 -0.32 8.08
C ALA A 119 8.27 0.45 8.97
N LEU A 120 8.11 0.39 10.29
CA LEU A 120 8.99 1.07 11.25
C LEU A 120 10.42 0.54 11.18
N GLY A 121 10.60 -0.79 11.06
CA GLY A 121 11.91 -1.41 10.89
C GLY A 121 12.60 -0.93 9.61
N LEU A 122 11.86 -0.86 8.50
CA LEU A 122 12.39 -0.39 7.22
C LEU A 122 12.74 1.11 7.25
N ILE A 123 11.92 1.94 7.90
CA ILE A 123 12.23 3.38 8.10
C ILE A 123 13.50 3.53 8.93
N GLY A 124 13.56 2.90 10.10
CA GLY A 124 14.72 3.04 10.99
C GLY A 124 16.01 2.59 10.33
N PHE A 125 15.99 1.41 9.70
CA PHE A 125 17.13 0.89 8.95
C PHE A 125 17.58 1.82 7.83
N GLN A 126 16.64 2.26 6.99
CA GLN A 126 16.99 3.02 5.80
C GLN A 126 17.45 4.45 6.14
N ILE A 127 16.92 5.06 7.21
CA ILE A 127 17.35 6.37 7.70
C ILE A 127 18.71 6.27 8.42
N TYR A 128 18.97 5.19 9.16
CA TYR A 128 20.31 4.94 9.71
C TYR A 128 21.36 4.80 8.60
N PHE A 129 21.06 4.00 7.57
CA PHE A 129 21.95 3.85 6.43
C PHE A 129 22.15 5.16 5.66
N LEU A 130 21.09 5.96 5.51
CA LEU A 130 21.19 7.30 4.93
C LEU A 130 22.14 8.21 5.73
N SER A 131 22.06 8.17 7.07
CA SER A 131 22.92 8.94 7.96
C SER A 131 24.40 8.59 7.78
N LEU A 132 24.70 7.32 7.56
CA LEU A 132 26.06 6.85 7.27
C LEU A 132 26.52 7.32 5.88
N PHE A 133 25.65 7.22 4.87
CA PHE A 133 25.99 7.60 3.49
C PHE A 133 26.25 9.10 3.32
N VAL A 134 25.47 9.94 3.99
CA VAL A 134 25.62 11.41 3.94
C VAL A 134 26.76 11.89 4.86
N GLY A 135 27.30 11.03 5.72
CA GLY A 135 28.33 11.41 6.68
C GLY A 135 27.79 12.39 7.72
N ALA A 136 26.68 12.07 8.37
CA ALA A 136 26.03 12.96 9.32
C ALA A 136 26.97 13.31 10.49
N GLU A 137 27.43 14.56 10.54
CA GLU A 137 28.10 15.12 11.71
C GLU A 137 27.09 15.69 12.71
N VAL A 138 27.50 15.73 13.98
CA VAL A 138 26.69 16.30 15.08
C VAL A 138 26.36 17.79 14.85
N SER A 139 27.22 18.50 14.11
CA SER A 139 27.03 19.90 13.71
C SER A 139 25.89 20.08 12.69
N ALA A 140 25.69 19.11 11.79
CA ALA A 140 24.68 19.12 10.72
C ALA A 140 23.38 18.38 11.11
N LEU A 141 23.32 17.83 12.33
CA LEU A 141 22.17 17.09 12.84
C LEU A 141 20.85 17.90 12.80
N PRO A 142 20.81 19.18 13.22
CA PRO A 142 19.56 19.96 13.20
C PRO A 142 19.01 20.18 11.79
N THR A 143 19.89 20.45 10.83
CA THR A 143 19.53 20.66 9.42
C THR A 143 19.09 19.36 8.75
N LEU A 144 19.75 18.23 9.05
CA LEU A 144 19.33 16.90 8.61
C LEU A 144 17.97 16.48 9.19
N CYS A 145 17.75 16.69 10.49
CA CYS A 145 16.47 16.46 11.15
C CYS A 145 15.35 17.30 10.50
N GLY A 146 15.63 18.56 10.18
CA GLY A 146 14.71 19.44 9.45
C GLY A 146 14.36 18.89 8.06
N ALA A 147 15.36 18.43 7.30
CA ALA A 147 15.14 17.84 5.97
C ALA A 147 14.31 16.55 6.03
N ILE A 148 14.58 15.67 7.00
CA ILE A 148 13.83 14.42 7.20
C ILE A 148 12.39 14.75 7.63
N ALA A 149 12.20 15.66 8.59
CA ALA A 149 10.88 16.07 9.04
C ALA A 149 10.06 16.67 7.88
N LEU A 150 10.69 17.52 7.07
CA LEU A 150 10.08 18.08 5.87
C LEU A 150 9.68 16.99 4.86
N ALA A 151 10.53 15.98 4.65
CA ALA A 151 10.24 14.85 3.76
C ALA A 151 9.06 13.98 4.24
N PHE A 152 8.93 13.79 5.56
CA PHE A 152 7.78 13.11 6.16
C PHE A 152 6.52 13.96 6.05
N CYS A 153 6.61 15.26 6.29
CA CYS A 153 5.50 16.21 6.15
C CYS A 153 5.03 16.33 4.70
N SER A 154 5.93 16.39 3.73
CA SER A 154 5.58 16.42 2.30
C SER A 154 4.90 15.11 1.90
N SER A 155 5.43 13.95 2.31
CA SER A 155 4.80 12.65 2.08
C SER A 155 3.40 12.58 2.72
N ALA A 156 3.24 13.10 3.95
CA ALA A 156 1.95 13.23 4.62
C ALA A 156 0.99 14.10 3.80
N LEU A 157 1.44 15.28 3.35
CA LEU A 157 0.63 16.23 2.62
C LEU A 157 0.16 15.67 1.28
N LEU A 158 1.04 15.03 0.49
CA LEU A 158 0.62 14.41 -0.76
C LEU A 158 -0.33 13.23 -0.52
N ARG A 159 -0.12 12.48 0.57
CA ARG A 159 -0.93 11.30 0.88
C ARG A 159 -2.31 11.65 1.43
N PHE A 160 -2.42 12.66 2.29
CA PHE A 160 -3.67 13.02 2.97
C PHE A 160 -4.41 14.20 2.35
N ALA A 161 -3.70 15.21 1.81
CA ALA A 161 -4.32 16.42 1.27
C ALA A 161 -4.46 16.41 -0.25
N VAL A 162 -3.39 16.08 -1.00
CA VAL A 162 -3.40 16.20 -2.47
C VAL A 162 -4.02 14.98 -3.15
N VAL A 163 -3.74 13.78 -2.63
CA VAL A 163 -4.23 12.54 -3.22
C VAL A 163 -4.87 11.66 -2.16
N PRO A 164 -6.06 12.01 -1.63
CA PRO A 164 -6.74 11.17 -0.64
C PRO A 164 -7.07 9.80 -1.24
N ALA A 165 -6.38 8.74 -0.82
CA ALA A 165 -6.84 7.37 -1.07
C ALA A 165 -7.87 7.02 0.00
N THR A 166 -9.09 7.53 -0.15
CA THR A 166 -10.20 6.99 0.65
C THR A 166 -10.54 5.59 0.12
N PRO A 167 -10.61 4.55 0.99
CA PRO A 167 -10.97 3.19 0.60
C PRO A 167 -12.29 3.12 -0.19
N THR A 168 -13.24 3.99 0.16
CA THR A 168 -14.53 4.19 -0.53
C THR A 168 -14.37 4.68 -1.97
N GLY A 169 -13.37 5.53 -2.25
CA GLY A 169 -13.08 6.02 -3.60
C GLY A 169 -12.49 4.93 -4.50
N VAL A 170 -11.74 3.99 -3.92
CA VAL A 170 -11.19 2.84 -4.65
C VAL A 170 -12.31 1.89 -5.09
N LEU A 171 -13.26 1.57 -4.20
CA LEU A 171 -14.42 0.73 -4.52
C LEU A 171 -15.34 1.38 -5.57
N LEU A 172 -15.58 2.69 -5.49
CA LEU A 172 -16.34 3.42 -6.51
C LEU A 172 -15.64 3.39 -7.87
N ARG A 173 -14.32 3.56 -7.91
CA ARG A 173 -13.54 3.50 -9.16
C ARG A 173 -13.52 2.10 -9.76
N LEU A 174 -13.39 1.06 -8.93
CA LEU A 174 -13.51 -0.33 -9.37
C LEU A 174 -14.90 -0.63 -9.93
N ARG A 175 -15.97 -0.15 -9.26
CA ARG A 175 -17.35 -0.29 -9.76
C ARG A 175 -17.58 0.44 -11.08
N LEU A 176 -17.01 1.63 -11.25
CA LEU A 176 -17.12 2.39 -12.51
C LEU A 176 -16.31 1.74 -13.64
N ALA A 177 -15.12 1.22 -13.36
CA ALA A 177 -14.32 0.46 -14.32
C ALA A 177 -15.03 -0.82 -14.75
N PHE A 178 -15.67 -1.52 -13.80
CA PHE A 178 -16.49 -2.69 -14.09
C PHE A 178 -17.68 -2.34 -15.00
N ARG A 179 -18.43 -1.26 -14.69
CA ARG A 179 -19.54 -0.81 -15.55
C ARG A 179 -19.08 -0.45 -16.96
N ALA A 180 -17.94 0.21 -17.11
CA ALA A 180 -17.40 0.57 -18.42
C ALA A 180 -17.00 -0.67 -19.24
N ARG A 181 -16.32 -1.65 -18.62
CA ARG A 181 -15.97 -2.92 -19.29
C ARG A 181 -17.20 -3.75 -19.64
N LEU A 182 -18.23 -3.74 -18.79
CA LEU A 182 -19.49 -4.44 -19.05
C LEU A 182 -20.25 -3.80 -20.22
N ALA A 183 -20.25 -2.47 -20.32
CA ALA A 183 -20.79 -1.76 -21.49
C ALA A 183 -20.03 -2.08 -22.78
N GLN A 184 -18.69 -2.15 -22.72
CA GLN A 184 -17.85 -2.55 -23.87
C GLN A 184 -18.11 -4.01 -24.31
N LEU A 185 -18.38 -4.91 -23.37
CA LEU A 185 -18.74 -6.29 -23.69
C LEU A 185 -20.10 -6.37 -24.37
N VAL A 186 -21.08 -5.61 -23.88
CA VAL A 186 -22.42 -5.56 -24.48
C VAL A 186 -22.35 -4.97 -25.90
N SER A 187 -21.55 -3.92 -26.13
CA SER A 187 -21.37 -3.38 -27.47
C SER A 187 -20.68 -4.37 -28.42
N ALA A 188 -19.67 -5.10 -27.94
CA ALA A 188 -19.01 -6.13 -28.75
C ALA A 188 -19.95 -7.30 -29.11
N GLN A 189 -20.89 -7.65 -28.23
CA GLN A 189 -21.92 -8.64 -28.54
C GLN A 189 -22.93 -8.12 -29.56
N LEU A 190 -23.29 -6.83 -29.52
CA LEU A 190 -24.15 -6.22 -30.54
C LEU A 190 -23.45 -6.19 -31.91
N ASP A 191 -22.17 -5.81 -31.96
CA ASP A 191 -21.37 -5.82 -33.20
C ASP A 191 -21.25 -7.24 -33.79
N LEU A 192 -21.21 -8.28 -32.95
CA LEU A 192 -21.22 -9.68 -33.39
C LEU A 192 -22.59 -10.10 -33.96
N LEU A 193 -23.69 -9.60 -33.39
CA LEU A 193 -25.04 -9.86 -33.92
C LEU A 193 -25.28 -9.16 -35.26
N ASP A 194 -24.67 -7.99 -35.48
CA ASP A 194 -24.75 -7.23 -36.74
C ASP A 194 -23.68 -7.62 -37.76
N ALA A 195 -22.72 -8.51 -37.40
CA ALA A 195 -21.61 -8.90 -38.27
C ALA A 195 -22.06 -9.83 -39.41
N GLY A 196 -21.60 -9.50 -40.62
CA GLY A 196 -21.73 -10.38 -41.79
C GLY A 196 -20.81 -11.62 -41.71
N PRO A 197 -21.03 -12.64 -42.56
CA PRO A 197 -20.33 -13.93 -42.50
C PRO A 197 -18.81 -13.85 -42.62
N ASP A 198 -18.25 -12.81 -43.26
CA ASP A 198 -16.79 -12.63 -43.41
C ASP A 198 -16.11 -11.99 -42.18
N ASP A 199 -16.86 -11.34 -41.28
CA ASP A 199 -16.33 -10.64 -40.08
C ASP A 199 -16.66 -11.36 -38.76
N MET A 200 -17.41 -12.46 -38.83
CA MET A 200 -17.91 -13.24 -37.68
C MET A 200 -16.78 -13.73 -36.76
N ASP A 201 -15.68 -14.24 -37.32
CA ASP A 201 -14.57 -14.79 -36.53
C ASP A 201 -13.82 -13.71 -35.73
N LYS A 202 -13.63 -12.52 -36.31
CA LYS A 202 -13.02 -11.37 -35.61
C LYS A 202 -13.93 -10.84 -34.50
N ALA A 203 -15.23 -10.76 -34.76
CA ALA A 203 -16.20 -10.35 -33.76
C ALA A 203 -16.28 -11.36 -32.60
N LEU A 204 -16.14 -12.66 -32.89
CA LEU A 204 -16.10 -13.72 -31.89
C LEU A 204 -14.83 -13.63 -31.01
N GLU A 205 -13.67 -13.37 -31.59
CA GLU A 205 -12.42 -13.11 -30.84
C GLU A 205 -12.55 -11.88 -29.93
N ALA A 206 -13.15 -10.80 -30.41
CA ALA A 206 -13.38 -9.59 -29.61
C ALA A 206 -14.27 -9.87 -28.38
N VAL A 207 -15.29 -10.73 -28.50
CA VAL A 207 -16.14 -11.14 -27.38
C VAL A 207 -15.39 -12.05 -26.39
N ARG A 208 -14.52 -12.95 -26.87
CA ARG A 208 -13.66 -13.79 -26.03
C ARG A 208 -12.65 -12.97 -25.23
N ASP A 209 -12.01 -12.00 -25.87
CA ASP A 209 -11.10 -11.06 -25.21
C ASP A 209 -11.84 -10.19 -24.19
N GLY A 210 -13.05 -9.73 -24.52
CA GLY A 210 -13.90 -8.96 -23.62
C GLY A 210 -14.30 -9.75 -22.37
N THR A 211 -14.66 -11.02 -22.51
CA THR A 211 -15.01 -11.91 -21.39
C THR A 211 -13.81 -12.23 -20.51
N ALA A 212 -12.63 -12.50 -21.09
CA ALA A 212 -11.40 -12.69 -20.34
C ALA A 212 -11.04 -11.45 -19.49
N ARG A 213 -11.13 -10.26 -20.08
CA ARG A 213 -10.90 -8.97 -19.39
C ARG A 213 -11.94 -8.68 -18.31
N LEU A 214 -13.19 -9.13 -18.48
CA LEU A 214 -14.24 -9.01 -17.47
C LEU A 214 -13.93 -9.92 -16.26
N HIS A 215 -13.54 -11.17 -16.52
CA HIS A 215 -13.17 -12.13 -15.48
C HIS A 215 -11.97 -11.66 -14.66
N GLU A 216 -10.93 -11.12 -15.32
CA GLU A 216 -9.78 -10.52 -14.65
C GLU A 216 -10.19 -9.36 -13.72
N THR A 217 -11.13 -8.51 -14.16
CA THR A 217 -11.64 -7.39 -13.35
C THR A 217 -12.46 -7.90 -12.16
N ALA A 218 -13.24 -8.96 -12.34
CA ALA A 218 -14.00 -9.60 -11.27
C ALA A 218 -13.07 -10.19 -10.19
N MET A 219 -12.00 -10.86 -10.58
CA MET A 219 -10.96 -11.38 -9.67
C MET A 219 -10.27 -10.25 -8.87
N MET A 220 -9.98 -9.11 -9.49
CA MET A 220 -9.43 -7.94 -8.78
C MET A 220 -10.40 -7.35 -7.75
N ILE A 221 -11.70 -7.34 -8.06
CA ILE A 221 -12.75 -6.89 -7.12
C ILE A 221 -12.87 -7.87 -5.96
N GLN A 222 -12.84 -9.18 -6.23
CA GLN A 222 -12.85 -10.22 -5.18
C GLN A 222 -11.63 -10.11 -4.26
N ALA A 223 -10.43 -9.98 -4.83
CA ALA A 223 -9.20 -9.75 -4.05
C ALA A 223 -9.30 -8.50 -3.18
N GLN A 224 -9.89 -7.39 -3.69
CA GLN A 224 -10.10 -6.19 -2.88
C GLN A 224 -11.18 -6.34 -1.80
N LEU A 225 -12.23 -7.12 -2.04
CA LEU A 225 -13.24 -7.41 -1.03
C LEU A 225 -12.69 -8.30 0.08
N GLU A 226 -11.89 -9.30 -0.24
CA GLU A 226 -11.17 -10.13 0.74
C GLU A 226 -10.17 -9.29 1.55
N GLU A 227 -9.44 -8.37 0.90
CA GLU A 227 -8.51 -7.47 1.57
C GLU A 227 -9.20 -6.39 2.44
N GLY A 228 -10.39 -5.94 2.06
CA GLY A 228 -11.17 -4.94 2.79
C GLY A 228 -12.02 -5.49 3.94
N THR A 229 -12.17 -6.81 4.03
CA THR A 229 -12.93 -7.47 5.10
C THR A 229 -11.95 -8.03 6.13
N PRO A 230 -11.51 -7.26 7.15
CA PRO A 230 -10.82 -7.86 8.29
C PRO A 230 -11.79 -8.89 8.88
N THR A 231 -11.35 -10.14 8.91
CA THR A 231 -12.01 -11.34 9.44
C THR A 231 -12.77 -11.07 10.74
N SER A 232 -14.01 -10.58 10.62
CA SER A 232 -14.91 -10.35 11.74
C SER A 232 -16.37 -10.37 11.30
N ARG A 233 -16.74 -11.39 10.52
CA ARG A 233 -18.06 -12.02 10.64
C ARG A 233 -18.01 -13.44 10.10
N ARG A 234 -17.17 -14.26 10.73
CA ARG A 234 -17.41 -15.71 10.73
C ARG A 234 -18.80 -15.87 11.35
N ARG A 235 -19.77 -16.16 10.49
CA ARG A 235 -21.12 -16.54 10.87
C ARG A 235 -21.01 -17.55 12.01
N GLY A 236 -21.47 -17.15 13.20
CA GLY A 236 -21.92 -18.09 14.21
C GLY A 236 -23.21 -18.74 13.68
N SER A 237 -23.06 -19.67 12.75
CA SER A 237 -24.11 -20.60 12.36
C SER A 237 -23.42 -21.92 12.01
N CYS A 238 -23.24 -22.76 13.03
CA CYS A 238 -23.61 -24.18 13.05
C CYS A 238 -22.83 -24.85 14.19
N SER A 239 -23.31 -24.70 15.43
CA SER A 239 -23.08 -25.74 16.44
C SER A 239 -24.45 -26.26 16.82
N ALA A 240 -24.66 -27.52 16.44
CA ALA A 240 -25.80 -28.32 16.74
C ALA A 240 -26.05 -28.36 18.26
N ALA A 241 -27.25 -27.94 18.67
CA ALA A 241 -27.84 -28.36 19.93
C ALA A 241 -29.36 -28.34 19.79
N SER A 242 -29.87 -29.18 18.88
CA SER A 242 -31.25 -29.66 18.94
C SER A 242 -31.40 -30.49 20.23
N ARG A 243 -31.67 -29.82 21.36
CA ARG A 243 -32.24 -30.46 22.54
C ARG A 243 -33.67 -30.86 22.19
N THR A 244 -33.88 -32.12 21.89
CA THR A 244 -35.19 -32.76 22.00
C THR A 244 -35.28 -33.42 23.38
N PRO A 245 -36.34 -33.17 24.16
CA PRO A 245 -36.62 -33.95 25.35
C PRO A 245 -37.44 -35.18 24.93
N ARG A 246 -36.93 -36.39 25.19
CA ARG A 246 -37.78 -37.59 25.25
C ARG A 246 -37.60 -38.24 26.61
N SER A 247 -38.69 -38.23 27.36
CA SER A 247 -38.98 -38.97 28.59
C SER A 247 -38.98 -40.49 28.34
N PRO A 248 -38.83 -41.31 29.41
CA PRO A 248 -38.70 -42.77 29.33
C PRO A 248 -40.10 -43.44 29.28
N PRO A 249 -40.22 -44.75 28.98
CA PRO A 249 -40.19 -45.74 30.07
C PRO A 249 -39.68 -47.17 29.73
N SER A 250 -39.30 -47.85 30.81
CA SER A 250 -39.55 -49.26 31.16
C SER A 250 -39.28 -50.39 30.16
N GLY A 251 -38.36 -51.29 30.58
CA GLY A 251 -38.75 -52.69 30.82
C GLY A 251 -38.20 -53.72 29.84
N SER A 252 -37.10 -54.37 30.22
CA SER A 252 -36.98 -55.84 30.36
C SER A 252 -35.51 -56.28 30.31
N ALA A 253 -34.95 -56.63 31.46
CA ALA A 253 -33.85 -57.57 31.56
C ALA A 253 -34.00 -58.29 32.91
N CYS A 254 -34.40 -59.55 32.83
CA CYS A 254 -34.40 -60.53 33.90
C CYS A 254 -33.27 -61.53 33.58
N CYS A 255 -32.69 -62.18 34.61
CA CYS A 255 -31.54 -63.10 34.64
C CYS A 255 -30.16 -62.40 34.55
N CYS A 256 -29.21 -62.55 35.48
CA CYS A 256 -28.92 -63.61 36.46
C CYS A 256 -28.52 -63.00 37.81
#